data_AF-A0A2V8RZF2-F1
#
_entry.id   AF-A0A2V8RZF2-F1
#
_cell.length_a   1.000
_cell.length_b   1.000
_cell.length_c   1.000
_cell.angle_alpha   90.00
_cell.angle_beta   90.00
_cell.angle_gamma   90.00
#
_symmetry.space_group_name_H-M   'P 1'
#
loop_
_entity.id
_entity.type
_entity.pdbx_description
1 polymer ?
#
loop_
_entity_poly.entity_id
_entity_poly.type
_entity_poly.pdbx_seq_one_letter_code
_entity_poly.pdbx_strand_id
1 'polypeptide(L)'
;MNTNNETIKLARKAYDALEPLNNIDWTSHREKLFAMCKAEEKDHRGFLPEFNAHHTQNTASVSDAAKLFAVKRVAEYMLGAKMPIGKDFLHIQKSCFYAAGLVDEFRDRITKAWEKLNVEELNKLDYCNIVKVRRNEESIAA
;
A
#
# COMPACT_ATOMS: atom_id res chain seq x y z
N MET A 1 10.59 15.43 -3.26
CA MET A 1 9.32 14.93 -2.72
C MET A 1 8.36 14.79 -3.89
N ASN A 2 7.83 13.59 -4.14
CA ASN A 2 6.84 13.38 -5.20
C ASN A 2 5.53 14.06 -4.81
N THR A 3 4.85 14.67 -5.77
CA THR A 3 3.49 15.18 -5.57
C THR A 3 2.54 14.01 -5.24
N ASN A 4 1.40 14.31 -4.60
CA ASN A 4 0.37 13.30 -4.29
C ASN A 4 -0.01 12.48 -5.53
N ASN A 5 -0.23 13.17 -6.66
CA ASN A 5 -0.58 12.55 -7.93
C ASN A 5 0.50 11.62 -8.48
N GLU A 6 1.79 11.96 -8.34
CA GLU A 6 2.89 11.10 -8.79
C GLU A 6 3.01 9.83 -7.95
N THR A 7 2.83 9.95 -6.63
CA THR A 7 2.86 8.81 -5.71
C THR A 7 1.73 7.83 -6.03
N ILE A 8 0.51 8.34 -6.25
CA ILE A 8 -0.64 7.51 -6.66
C ILE A 8 -0.39 6.85 -8.01
N LYS A 9 0.11 7.60 -9.01
CA LYS A 9 0.41 7.06 -10.34
C LYS A 9 1.43 5.92 -10.28
N LEU A 10 2.50 6.11 -9.52
CA LEU A 10 3.54 5.09 -9.33
C LEU A 10 2.96 3.85 -8.65
N ALA A 11 2.21 4.03 -7.55
CA ALA A 11 1.57 2.92 -6.85
C ALA A 11 0.60 2.13 -7.75
N ARG A 12 -0.22 2.83 -8.55
CA ARG A 12 -1.13 2.17 -9.52
C ARG A 12 -0.35 1.37 -10.56
N LYS A 13 0.65 1.99 -11.20
CA LYS A 13 1.48 1.33 -12.21
C LYS A 13 2.16 0.07 -11.66
N ALA A 14 2.75 0.16 -10.47
CA ALA A 14 3.43 -0.97 -9.85
C ALA A 14 2.45 -2.07 -9.41
N TYR A 15 1.27 -1.69 -8.93
CA TYR A 15 0.20 -2.65 -8.59
C TYR A 15 -0.31 -3.36 -9.84
N ASP A 16 -0.55 -2.64 -10.93
CA ASP A 16 -1.04 -3.23 -12.18
C ASP A 16 -0.01 -4.17 -12.80
N ALA A 17 1.28 -3.87 -12.66
CA ALA A 17 2.37 -4.75 -13.09
C ALA A 17 2.38 -6.11 -12.37
N LEU A 18 1.80 -6.22 -11.17
CA LEU A 18 1.67 -7.49 -10.44
C LEU A 18 0.57 -8.42 -10.98
N GLU A 19 -0.06 -8.10 -12.11
CA GLU A 19 -1.07 -8.95 -12.78
C GLU A 19 -0.66 -10.44 -12.91
N PRO A 20 0.62 -10.81 -13.17
CA PRO A 20 1.04 -12.20 -13.22
C PRO A 20 0.81 -13.01 -11.93
N LEU A 21 0.53 -12.36 -10.80
CA LEU A 21 0.16 -13.01 -9.54
C LEU A 21 -1.32 -13.42 -9.48
N ASN A 22 -2.15 -13.04 -10.46
CA ASN A 22 -3.57 -13.38 -10.48
C ASN A 22 -3.89 -14.75 -11.08
N ASN A 23 -2.96 -15.32 -11.86
CA ASN A 23 -3.19 -16.51 -12.67
C ASN A 23 -2.14 -17.60 -12.37
N ILE A 24 -1.80 -17.78 -11.09
CA ILE A 24 -0.84 -18.79 -10.65
C ILE A 24 -1.57 -20.10 -10.36
N ASP A 25 -2.64 -20.01 -9.59
CA ASP A 25 -3.57 -21.08 -9.26
C ASP A 25 -5.02 -20.53 -9.38
N TRP A 26 -5.97 -21.13 -8.65
CA TRP A 26 -7.35 -20.63 -8.57
C TRP A 26 -7.47 -19.34 -7.73
N THR A 27 -6.37 -18.84 -7.17
CA THR A 27 -6.29 -17.67 -6.30
C THR A 27 -5.73 -16.48 -7.05
N SER A 28 -6.52 -15.40 -7.07
CA SER A 28 -6.05 -14.10 -7.54
C SER A 28 -5.20 -13.43 -6.46
N HIS A 29 -3.91 -13.80 -6.34
CA HIS A 29 -3.10 -13.40 -5.19
C HIS A 29 -2.91 -11.90 -5.06
N ARG A 30 -2.73 -11.16 -6.17
CA ARG A 30 -2.63 -9.69 -6.13
C ARG A 30 -3.94 -9.08 -5.64
N GLU A 31 -5.08 -9.53 -6.15
CA GLU A 31 -6.39 -9.03 -5.70
C GLU A 31 -6.68 -9.37 -4.24
N LYS A 32 -6.22 -10.53 -3.76
CA LYS A 32 -6.34 -10.91 -2.35
C LYS A 32 -5.49 -9.99 -1.45
N LEU A 33 -4.25 -9.69 -1.83
CA LEU A 33 -3.43 -8.70 -1.12
C LEU A 33 -4.11 -7.33 -1.10
N PHE A 34 -4.61 -6.87 -2.25
CA PHE A 34 -5.34 -5.61 -2.36
C PHE A 34 -6.58 -5.56 -1.46
N ALA A 35 -7.38 -6.62 -1.46
CA ALA A 35 -8.58 -6.71 -0.62
C ALA A 35 -8.23 -6.61 0.87
N MET A 36 -7.14 -7.26 1.31
CA MET A 36 -6.65 -7.15 2.69
C MET A 36 -6.21 -5.73 3.02
N CYS A 37 -5.38 -5.11 2.17
CA CYS A 37 -4.94 -3.72 2.36
C CYS A 37 -6.12 -2.74 2.38
N LYS A 38 -7.14 -2.98 1.54
CA LYS A 38 -8.35 -2.15 1.46
C LYS A 38 -9.21 -2.28 2.70
N ALA A 39 -9.34 -3.48 3.27
CA ALA A 39 -10.05 -3.68 4.53
C ALA A 39 -9.33 -2.98 5.68
N GLU A 40 -8.01 -3.18 5.80
CA GLU A 40 -7.19 -2.52 6.82
C GLU A 40 -7.25 -0.99 6.73
N GLU A 41 -7.25 -0.43 5.52
CA GLU A 41 -7.37 1.02 5.33
C GLU A 41 -8.77 1.53 5.68
N LYS A 42 -9.84 0.78 5.37
CA LYS A 42 -11.19 1.15 5.79
C LYS A 42 -11.29 1.18 7.31
N ASP A 43 -10.74 0.17 7.97
CA ASP A 43 -10.73 0.07 9.43
C ASP A 43 -9.88 1.20 10.03
N HIS A 44 -8.73 1.52 9.42
CA HIS A 44 -7.88 2.65 9.83
C HIS A 44 -8.57 4.00 9.71
N ARG A 45 -9.28 4.24 8.59
CA ARG A 45 -10.09 5.44 8.42
C ARG A 45 -11.33 5.46 9.31
N GLY A 46 -11.66 4.34 9.96
CA GLY A 46 -12.75 4.21 10.92
C GLY A 46 -14.08 4.74 10.39
N PHE A 47 -14.77 5.50 11.24
CA PHE A 47 -16.00 6.20 10.87
C PHE A 47 -15.67 7.32 9.86
N LEU A 48 -15.92 7.05 8.57
CA LEU A 48 -15.64 7.96 7.45
C LEU A 48 -16.02 9.44 7.70
N PRO A 49 -17.13 9.78 8.40
CA PRO A 49 -17.44 11.16 8.74
C PRO A 49 -16.37 11.89 9.56
N GLU A 50 -15.77 11.25 10.58
CA GLU A 50 -14.70 11.85 11.39
C GLU A 50 -13.42 12.00 10.55
N PHE A 51 -13.08 10.98 9.76
CA PHE A 51 -11.96 11.06 8.84
C PHE A 51 -12.13 12.24 7.87
N ASN A 52 -13.30 12.38 7.24
CA ASN A 52 -13.57 13.46 6.28
C ASN A 52 -13.60 14.85 6.92
N ALA A 53 -13.95 14.95 8.20
CA ALA A 53 -13.90 16.20 8.96
C ALA A 53 -12.46 16.71 9.12
N HIS A 54 -11.52 15.80 9.36
CA HIS A 54 -10.11 16.14 9.58
C HIS A 54 -9.24 16.12 8.33
N HIS A 55 -9.76 15.65 7.18
CA HIS A 55 -9.00 15.52 5.94
C HIS A 55 -9.56 16.38 4.81
N THR A 56 -8.67 16.83 3.92
CA THR A 56 -9.02 17.61 2.73
C THR A 56 -9.51 16.70 1.60
N GLN A 57 -10.24 17.28 0.64
CA GLN A 57 -10.67 16.59 -0.58
C GLN A 57 -9.51 16.07 -1.45
N ASN A 58 -8.30 16.58 -1.25
CA ASN A 58 -7.09 16.10 -1.93
C ASN A 58 -6.54 14.79 -1.33
N THR A 59 -7.17 14.24 -0.29
CA THR A 59 -6.81 12.93 0.27
C THR A 59 -7.16 11.82 -0.71
N ALA A 60 -6.21 10.93 -0.95
CA ALA A 60 -6.39 9.82 -1.89
C ALA A 60 -7.51 8.88 -1.46
N SER A 61 -8.11 8.22 -2.45
CA SER A 61 -9.15 7.22 -2.22
C SER A 61 -8.60 6.04 -1.40
N VAL A 62 -9.49 5.34 -0.68
CA VAL A 62 -9.16 4.08 0.01
C VAL A 62 -8.51 3.08 -0.95
N SER A 63 -8.99 3.01 -2.20
CA SER A 63 -8.44 2.10 -3.21
C SER A 63 -7.01 2.49 -3.63
N ASP A 64 -6.69 3.78 -3.68
CA ASP A 64 -5.33 4.23 -4.02
C ASP A 64 -4.36 3.98 -2.86
N ALA A 65 -4.79 4.25 -1.63
CA ALA A 65 -4.03 3.90 -0.43
C ALA A 65 -3.78 2.38 -0.34
N ALA A 66 -4.80 1.56 -0.61
CA ALA A 66 -4.66 0.11 -0.61
C ALA A 66 -3.64 -0.40 -1.64
N LYS A 67 -3.61 0.18 -2.85
CA LYS A 67 -2.59 -0.14 -3.87
C LYS A 67 -1.20 0.29 -3.42
N LEU A 68 -1.08 1.47 -2.81
CA LEU A 68 0.19 1.94 -2.23
C LEU A 68 0.71 0.94 -1.19
N PHE A 69 -0.13 0.52 -0.24
CA PHE A 69 0.28 -0.43 0.79
C PHE A 69 0.65 -1.80 0.23
N ALA A 70 -0.12 -2.32 -0.73
CA ALA A 70 0.19 -3.58 -1.38
C ALA A 70 1.58 -3.55 -2.04
N VAL A 71 1.86 -2.49 -2.81
CA VAL A 71 3.15 -2.31 -3.49
C VAL A 71 4.29 -2.12 -2.49
N LYS A 72 4.12 -1.23 -1.51
CA LYS A 72 5.16 -0.92 -0.53
C LYS A 72 5.59 -2.17 0.24
N ARG A 73 4.63 -2.95 0.76
CA ARG A 73 4.90 -4.17 1.52
C ARG A 73 5.64 -5.22 0.70
N VAL A 74 5.25 -5.42 -0.57
CA VAL A 74 5.97 -6.33 -1.48
C VAL A 74 7.39 -5.80 -1.72
N ALA A 75 7.56 -4.50 -1.95
CA ALA A 75 8.88 -3.89 -2.18
C ALA A 75 9.80 -4.01 -0.95
N GLU A 76 9.28 -3.86 0.26
CA GLU A 76 10.01 -4.06 1.52
C GLU A 76 10.66 -5.45 1.57
N TYR A 77 9.90 -6.51 1.33
CA TYR A 77 10.42 -7.89 1.36
C TYR A 77 11.27 -8.24 0.14
N MET A 78 11.01 -7.63 -1.01
CA MET A 78 11.89 -7.75 -2.18
C MET A 78 13.31 -7.25 -1.86
N LEU A 79 13.42 -6.18 -1.07
CA LEU A 79 14.68 -5.59 -0.59
C LEU A 79 15.25 -6.26 0.67
N GLY A 80 14.69 -7.39 1.09
CA GLY A 80 15.24 -8.18 2.20
C GLY A 80 14.81 -7.71 3.58
N ALA A 81 13.65 -7.03 3.71
CA ALA A 81 13.03 -6.86 5.02
C ALA A 81 12.85 -8.22 5.71
N LYS A 82 12.99 -8.23 7.04
CA LYS A 82 12.89 -9.45 7.84
C LYS A 82 11.49 -10.05 7.72
N MET A 83 11.41 -11.32 7.35
CA MET A 83 10.14 -12.05 7.27
C MET A 83 9.46 -12.11 8.64
N PRO A 84 8.12 -11.90 8.70
CA PRO A 84 7.40 -11.93 9.95
C PRO A 84 7.29 -13.38 10.47
N ILE A 85 7.36 -13.52 11.79
CA ILE A 85 7.28 -14.80 12.49
C ILE A 85 5.98 -14.89 13.29
N GLY A 86 5.65 -16.08 13.82
CA GLY A 86 4.33 -16.36 14.41
C GLY A 86 3.83 -15.33 15.43
N LYS A 87 4.72 -14.80 16.29
CA LYS A 87 4.35 -13.76 17.28
C LYS A 87 3.95 -12.43 16.65
N ASP A 88 4.49 -12.11 15.47
CA ASP A 88 4.22 -10.84 14.81
C ASP A 88 2.76 -10.80 14.31
N PHE A 89 2.10 -11.96 14.14
CA PHE A 89 0.71 -12.07 13.69
C PHE A 89 -0.29 -11.33 14.58
N LEU A 90 0.06 -11.15 15.85
CA LEU A 90 -0.76 -10.44 16.82
C LEU A 90 -0.58 -8.91 16.76
N HIS A 91 0.46 -8.44 16.11
CA HIS A 91 0.93 -7.05 16.22
C HIS A 91 1.08 -6.32 14.89
N ILE A 92 1.22 -7.05 13.78
CA ILE A 92 1.30 -6.45 12.45
C ILE A 92 0.08 -6.80 11.61
N GLN A 93 -0.16 -5.96 10.61
CA GLN A 93 -1.24 -6.14 9.65
C GLN A 93 -1.08 -7.47 8.89
N LYS A 94 -2.20 -8.19 8.71
CA LYS A 94 -2.20 -9.54 8.09
C LYS A 94 -1.71 -9.49 6.65
N SER A 95 -1.95 -8.39 5.96
CA SER A 95 -1.43 -8.13 4.62
C SER A 95 0.10 -8.13 4.56
N CYS A 96 0.82 -7.79 5.65
CA CYS A 96 2.27 -7.87 5.71
C CYS A 96 2.75 -9.32 5.65
N PHE A 97 2.09 -10.24 6.37
CA PHE A 97 2.35 -11.67 6.26
C PHE A 97 2.08 -12.19 4.86
N TYR A 98 0.96 -11.76 4.29
CA TYR A 98 0.58 -12.20 2.97
C TYR A 98 1.58 -11.73 1.91
N ALA A 99 1.99 -10.45 1.95
CA ALA A 99 3.04 -9.92 1.08
C ALA A 99 4.39 -10.63 1.26
N ALA A 100 4.79 -10.94 2.50
CA ALA A 100 5.99 -11.72 2.79
C ALA A 100 5.95 -13.09 2.11
N GLY A 101 4.85 -13.83 2.28
CA GLY A 101 4.66 -15.13 1.63
C GLY A 101 4.64 -15.06 0.10
N LEU A 102 4.04 -14.00 -0.49
CA LEU A 102 4.10 -13.80 -1.93
C LEU A 102 5.52 -13.58 -2.44
N VAL A 103 6.34 -12.83 -1.70
CA VAL A 103 7.73 -12.60 -2.07
C VAL A 103 8.59 -13.84 -1.85
N ASP A 104 8.32 -14.62 -0.80
CA ASP A 104 9.04 -15.87 -0.52
C ASP A 104 8.80 -16.91 -1.62
N GLU A 105 7.54 -17.08 -2.03
CA GLU A 105 7.13 -18.08 -3.03
C GLU A 105 7.33 -17.61 -4.48
N PHE A 106 7.02 -16.35 -4.79
CA PHE A 106 6.91 -15.85 -6.17
C PHE A 106 7.93 -14.76 -6.52
N ARG A 107 9.07 -14.70 -5.83
CA ARG A 107 10.13 -13.70 -6.05
C ARG A 107 10.47 -13.47 -7.52
N ASP A 108 10.69 -14.54 -8.28
CA ASP A 108 11.10 -14.44 -9.69
C ASP A 108 10.02 -13.80 -10.56
N ARG A 109 8.75 -14.12 -10.29
CA ARG A 109 7.60 -13.53 -11.00
C ARG A 109 7.48 -12.05 -10.69
N ILE A 110 7.66 -11.66 -9.43
CA ILE A 110 7.63 -10.26 -9.00
C ILE A 110 8.81 -9.50 -9.61
N THR A 111 10.00 -10.09 -9.62
CA THR A 111 11.21 -9.51 -10.25
C THR A 111 10.98 -9.23 -11.73
N LYS A 112 10.41 -10.20 -12.46
CA LYS A 112 10.07 -10.03 -13.88
C LYS A 112 8.98 -8.98 -14.11
N ALA A 113 7.93 -9.01 -13.30
CA ALA A 113 6.84 -8.03 -13.35
C ALA A 113 7.33 -6.59 -13.14
N TRP A 114 8.32 -6.42 -12.26
CA TRP A 114 8.88 -5.11 -11.90
C TRP A 114 10.21 -4.81 -12.58
N GLU A 115 10.60 -5.52 -13.64
CA GLU A 115 11.91 -5.37 -14.31
C GLU A 115 12.21 -3.91 -14.77
N LYS A 116 11.16 -3.14 -15.08
CA LYS A 116 11.23 -1.74 -15.55
C LYS A 116 10.90 -0.71 -14.45
N LEU A 117 10.81 -1.14 -13.20
CA LEU A 117 10.48 -0.32 -12.05
C LEU A 117 11.64 -0.31 -11.05
N ASN A 118 11.82 0.81 -10.35
CA ASN A 118 12.82 0.92 -9.31
C ASN A 118 12.22 0.46 -7.97
N VAL A 119 12.63 -0.72 -7.48
CA VAL A 119 12.07 -1.32 -6.26
C VAL A 119 12.37 -0.47 -5.03
N GLU A 120 13.54 0.18 -4.98
CA GLU A 120 13.91 1.11 -3.92
C GLU A 120 12.99 2.33 -3.86
N GLU A 121 12.52 2.82 -5.01
CA GLU A 121 11.53 3.89 -5.10
C GLU A 121 10.15 3.40 -4.62
N LEU A 122 9.74 2.18 -4.99
CA LEU A 122 8.49 1.58 -4.52
C LEU A 122 8.48 1.40 -2.99
N ASN A 123 9.60 1.00 -2.40
CA ASN A 123 9.75 0.89 -0.95
C ASN A 123 9.64 2.25 -0.25
N LYS A 124 10.00 3.34 -0.93
CA LYS A 124 9.92 4.72 -0.41
C LYS A 124 8.54 5.36 -0.58
N LEU A 125 7.55 4.66 -1.11
CA LEU A 125 6.17 5.14 -1.13
C LEU A 125 5.71 5.47 0.31
N ASP A 126 5.13 6.66 0.49
CA ASP A 126 4.77 7.19 1.80
C ASP A 126 3.29 7.59 1.80
N TYR A 127 2.55 7.05 2.78
CA TYR A 127 1.15 7.36 3.00
C TYR A 127 0.91 8.85 3.28
N CYS A 128 1.86 9.52 3.95
CA CYS A 128 1.78 10.96 4.24
C CYS A 128 1.77 11.82 2.96
N ASN A 129 2.26 11.28 1.83
CA ASN A 129 2.21 11.99 0.55
C ASN A 129 0.79 12.02 -0.02
N ILE A 130 -0.03 11.01 0.29
CA ILE A 130 -1.36 10.81 -0.30
C ILE A 130 -2.52 11.14 0.65
N VAL A 131 -2.25 11.32 1.95
CA VAL A 131 -3.25 11.74 2.95
C VAL A 131 -2.97 13.17 3.41
N LYS A 132 -4.00 14.02 3.37
CA LYS A 132 -3.87 15.45 3.62
C LYS A 132 -4.85 15.89 4.71
N VAL A 133 -4.31 16.10 5.90
CA VAL A 133 -5.03 16.63 7.06
C VAL A 133 -5.37 18.11 6.82
N ARG A 134 -6.57 18.55 7.18
CA ARG A 134 -6.94 19.97 7.21
C ARG A 134 -6.09 20.64 8.30
N ARG A 135 -5.35 21.69 7.96
CA ARG A 135 -4.70 22.52 8.98
C ARG A 135 -5.74 23.48 9.54
N ASN A 136 -5.85 23.55 10.86
CA ASN A 136 -6.66 24.56 11.56
C ASN A 136 -5.95 25.93 11.51
N GLU A 137 -5.72 26.48 10.33
CA GLU A 137 -5.20 27.84 10.16
C GLU A 137 -6.33 28.83 9.88
N GLU A 138 -7.43 28.77 10.65
CA GLU A 138 -8.49 29.80 10.69
C GLU A 138 -9.09 29.95 12.10
N SER A 139 -8.26 29.88 13.15
CA SER A 139 -8.72 30.18 14.53
C SER A 139 -7.81 31.14 15.31
N ILE A 140 -6.83 31.76 14.65
CA ILE A 140 -6.03 32.84 15.24
C ILE A 140 -5.93 34.00 14.24
N ALA A 141 -7.07 34.57 13.88
CA ALA A 141 -7.15 35.98 13.59
C ALA A 141 -7.94 36.58 14.75
N ALA A 142 -7.18 37.01 15.76
CA ALA A 142 -7.64 37.79 16.91
C ALA A 142 -8.10 39.19 16.49
#